data_AF-A0A370X564-F1
#
_entry.id   AF-A0A370X564-F1
#
_cell.length_a   1.000
_cell.length_b   1.000
_cell.length_c   1.000
_cell.angle_alpha   90.00
_cell.angle_beta   90.00
_cell.angle_gamma   90.00
#
_symmetry.space_group_name_H-M   'P 1'
#
loop_
_entity.id
_entity.type
_entity.pdbx_description
1 polymer ?
#
loop_
_entity_poly.entity_id
_entity_poly.type
_entity_poly.pdbx_seq_one_letter_code
_entity_poly.pdbx_strand_id
1 'polypeptide(L)'
;MFGLSVEALLEKAQSWETDAIRAQSAQAQAYAWLQCATLAHDAMRATEAAKETAAGLLATQCSRAFFDLVAQGGPIDVAQGRTTLEGIPVRVEFRGMPDSLGKSAYLEPADQVSMLPLANVRYHHAGFGVPLVAFALPCSDRAICRLYPPEGVFRPATLWLEAASGTGAYDDMPVLVLQNPVLQPEHTAGTNRYELAEDASAPYAQLLERTRLKRLAWWGMIGGAEVGKRSGLFLLDDYDPNKIPIIMIHGVAGSPLIWARLSNAIMGDPELHRRYQIWHIVYQSNAPLLVERYRVQHYIDEAWSVLDPSNQAPARRGVVLIGHSMGGVIARLLCAQSTPAVWSAAFTEPLEGLHADAADLRALKDIFEFEPYPGVNEIIFMAAPQRGSPAAEGLLGRMVGLLAWRNIEEMAAVMRIVGQNPKAIQPALQAMFKVGHITSITSLRPDEPVTLADEKLMPAPGVRYDTIAGVLPGITPPGDGYVPLSSALLPGSTTTLIIRSDHKVPDRPEAIADVLKILRAHAKQIASTESLSAATKDGGSP
;
A
#
# COMPACT_ATOMS: atom_id res chain seq x y z
N MET A 1 28.49 20.59 29.36
CA MET A 1 29.01 19.36 30.00
C MET A 1 30.36 18.99 29.33
N PHE A 2 31.43 19.76 29.57
CA PHE A 2 32.75 19.49 28.97
C PHE A 2 33.64 18.77 30.00
N GLY A 3 34.15 17.58 29.67
CA GLY A 3 35.34 17.02 30.35
C GLY A 3 35.28 15.59 30.91
N LEU A 4 34.20 14.83 30.73
CA LEU A 4 34.19 13.42 31.13
C LEU A 4 34.74 12.53 30.00
N SER A 5 35.56 11.54 30.36
CA SER A 5 35.96 10.47 29.45
C SER A 5 34.74 9.61 29.08
N VAL A 6 34.79 8.93 27.94
CA VAL A 6 33.74 7.99 27.52
C VAL A 6 33.48 6.92 28.57
N GLU A 7 34.53 6.43 29.22
CA GLU A 7 34.43 5.45 30.30
C GLU A 7 33.66 6.01 31.51
N ALA A 8 33.99 7.22 31.93
CA ALA A 8 33.27 7.90 33.01
C ALA A 8 31.81 8.21 32.65
N LEU A 9 31.49 8.45 31.37
CA LEU A 9 30.12 8.61 30.91
C LEU A 9 29.34 7.29 31.01
N LEU A 10 29.92 6.19 30.56
CA LEU A 10 29.29 4.87 30.59
C LEU A 10 29.06 4.38 32.02
N GLU A 11 30.05 4.52 32.91
CA GLU A 11 29.92 4.17 34.33
C GLU A 11 28.81 4.98 35.01
N LYS A 12 28.73 6.29 34.72
CA LYS A 12 27.64 7.14 35.24
C LYS A 12 26.29 6.74 34.69
N ALA A 13 26.18 6.39 33.41
CA ALA A 13 24.93 5.92 32.83
C ALA A 13 24.43 4.64 33.53
N GLN A 14 25.33 3.69 33.80
CA GLN A 14 25.01 2.45 34.55
C GLN A 14 24.59 2.73 36.00
N SER A 15 25.21 3.72 36.65
CA SER A 15 24.78 4.18 37.98
C SER A 15 23.35 4.72 37.93
N TRP A 16 23.02 5.55 36.93
CA TRP A 16 21.68 6.10 36.76
C TRP A 16 20.62 5.04 36.44
N GLU A 17 20.97 4.01 35.66
CA GLU A 17 20.10 2.84 35.48
C GLU A 17 19.79 2.17 36.83
N THR A 18 20.80 1.97 37.67
CA THR A 18 20.62 1.38 39.00
C THR A 18 19.72 2.26 39.88
N ASP A 19 19.90 3.58 39.82
CA ASP A 19 19.08 4.54 40.57
C ASP A 19 17.64 4.57 40.06
N ALA A 20 17.42 4.45 38.75
CA ALA A 20 16.09 4.40 38.15
C ALA A 20 15.31 3.16 38.60
N ILE A 21 15.97 2.00 38.70
CA ILE A 21 15.35 0.77 39.21
C ILE A 21 14.96 0.90 40.69
N ARG A 22 15.71 1.69 41.48
CA ARG A 22 15.48 1.87 42.93
C ARG A 22 14.55 3.04 43.27
N ALA A 23 14.28 3.92 42.31
CA ALA A 23 13.49 5.12 42.52
C ALA A 23 12.06 4.77 43.00
N GLN A 24 11.57 5.53 43.99
CA GLN A 24 10.26 5.27 44.62
C GLN A 24 9.11 6.10 44.02
N SER A 25 9.38 6.99 43.06
CA SER A 25 8.36 7.79 42.39
C SER A 25 8.59 7.79 40.88
N ALA A 26 7.49 7.87 40.10
CA ALA A 26 7.55 7.90 38.64
C ALA A 26 8.41 9.06 38.12
N GLN A 27 8.30 10.25 38.73
CA GLN A 27 9.11 11.40 38.31
C GLN A 27 10.60 11.20 38.56
N ALA A 28 11.00 10.65 39.72
CA ALA A 28 12.41 10.35 40.00
C ALA A 28 12.94 9.24 39.08
N GLN A 29 12.11 8.24 38.79
CA GLN A 29 12.45 7.16 37.88
C GLN A 29 12.62 7.66 36.44
N ALA A 30 11.71 8.51 35.95
CA ALA A 30 11.78 9.12 34.63
C ALA A 30 13.04 9.97 34.48
N TYR A 31 13.37 10.76 35.50
CA TYR A 31 14.59 11.57 35.50
C TYR A 31 15.84 10.70 35.44
N ALA A 32 15.91 9.63 36.25
CA ALA A 32 17.05 8.73 36.27
C ALA A 32 17.20 7.97 34.93
N TRP A 33 16.11 7.48 34.33
CA TRP A 33 16.17 6.85 33.00
C TRP A 33 16.63 7.81 31.90
N LEU A 34 16.17 9.06 31.94
CA LEU A 34 16.62 10.11 31.03
C LEU A 34 18.12 10.39 31.17
N GLN A 35 18.63 10.48 32.41
CA GLN A 35 20.06 10.66 32.66
C GLN A 35 20.87 9.45 32.16
N CYS A 36 20.39 8.23 32.41
CA CYS A 36 21.03 7.03 31.86
C CYS A 36 21.12 7.09 30.32
N ALA A 37 19.99 7.35 29.66
CA ALA A 37 19.90 7.30 28.20
C ALA A 37 20.79 8.35 27.54
N THR A 38 20.75 9.60 28.03
CA THR A 38 21.52 10.71 27.45
C THR A 38 23.03 10.57 27.67
N LEU A 39 23.46 10.10 28.85
CA LEU A 39 24.90 9.84 29.11
C LEU A 39 25.41 8.62 28.34
N ALA A 40 24.59 7.57 28.21
CA ALA A 40 24.93 6.42 27.38
C ALA A 40 25.04 6.80 25.90
N HIS A 41 24.14 7.65 25.40
CA HIS A 41 24.21 8.19 24.03
C HIS A 41 25.50 9.00 23.82
N ASP A 42 25.86 9.90 24.74
CA ASP A 42 27.13 10.63 24.66
C ASP A 42 28.36 9.71 24.70
N ALA A 43 28.26 8.53 25.33
CA ALA A 43 29.30 7.52 25.37
C ALA A 43 29.42 6.71 24.05
N MET A 44 28.42 6.77 23.15
CA MET A 44 28.43 6.06 21.86
C MET A 44 29.56 6.54 20.92
N ARG A 45 30.15 7.71 21.16
CA ARG A 45 31.35 8.19 20.44
C ARG A 45 32.66 7.48 20.83
N ALA A 46 32.57 6.37 21.58
CA ALA A 46 33.72 5.57 21.99
C ALA A 46 34.55 5.10 20.80
N THR A 47 35.87 5.19 20.87
CA THR A 47 36.76 4.61 19.85
C THR A 47 37.02 3.12 20.06
N GLU A 48 36.71 2.61 21.25
CA GLU A 48 36.87 1.19 21.60
C GLU A 48 35.56 0.45 21.32
N ALA A 49 35.59 -0.52 20.39
CA ALA A 49 34.40 -1.21 19.89
C ALA A 49 33.53 -1.86 20.98
N ALA A 50 34.14 -2.39 22.04
CA ALA A 50 33.41 -2.97 23.16
C ALA A 50 32.59 -1.91 23.92
N LYS A 51 33.17 -0.72 24.14
CA LYS A 51 32.51 0.40 24.81
C LYS A 51 31.46 1.05 23.91
N GLU A 52 31.74 1.16 22.62
CA GLU A 52 30.80 1.63 21.60
C GLU A 52 29.51 0.79 21.58
N THR A 53 29.68 -0.54 21.56
CA THR A 53 28.56 -1.49 21.57
C THR A 53 27.79 -1.42 22.89
N ALA A 54 28.49 -1.43 24.03
CA ALA A 54 27.86 -1.34 25.34
C ALA A 54 27.08 -0.03 25.52
N ALA A 55 27.61 1.10 25.04
CA ALA A 55 26.94 2.40 25.08
C ALA A 55 25.65 2.41 24.24
N GLY A 56 25.70 1.89 23.01
CA GLY A 56 24.50 1.81 22.15
C GLY A 56 23.39 0.93 22.74
N LEU A 57 23.74 -0.22 23.32
CA LEU A 57 22.79 -1.09 24.01
C LEU A 57 22.17 -0.41 25.24
N LEU A 58 22.99 0.21 26.09
CA LEU A 58 22.51 0.89 27.29
C LEU A 58 21.63 2.10 26.95
N ALA A 59 22.02 2.90 25.95
CA ALA A 59 21.22 4.03 25.48
C ALA A 59 19.85 3.58 24.96
N THR A 60 19.81 2.46 24.22
CA THR A 60 18.55 1.86 23.73
C THR A 60 17.67 1.38 24.89
N GLN A 61 18.25 0.63 25.84
CA GLN A 61 17.55 0.10 27.01
C GLN A 61 16.97 1.22 27.89
N CYS A 62 17.78 2.23 28.21
CA CYS A 62 17.34 3.35 29.04
C CYS A 62 16.31 4.23 28.32
N SER A 63 16.42 4.41 26.99
CA SER A 63 15.40 5.10 26.20
C SER A 63 14.07 4.33 26.21
N ARG A 64 14.11 3.00 26.12
CA ARG A 64 12.91 2.15 26.21
C ARG A 64 12.26 2.25 27.58
N ALA A 65 13.04 2.12 28.65
CA ALA A 65 12.53 2.19 30.02
C ALA A 65 11.92 3.57 30.34
N PHE A 66 12.53 4.65 29.84
CA PHE A 66 11.93 5.99 29.91
C PHE A 66 10.59 6.04 29.17
N PHE A 67 10.54 5.57 27.92
CA PHE A 67 9.33 5.59 27.11
C PHE A 67 8.19 4.79 27.77
N ASP A 68 8.45 3.56 28.20
CA ASP A 68 7.43 2.69 28.82
C ASP A 68 6.83 3.31 30.09
N LEU A 69 7.66 4.00 30.88
CA LEU A 69 7.21 4.71 32.07
C LEU A 69 6.28 5.88 31.72
N VAL A 70 6.65 6.69 30.72
CA VAL A 70 5.83 7.81 30.24
C VAL A 70 4.54 7.33 29.58
N ALA A 71 4.60 6.20 28.87
CA ALA A 71 3.49 5.62 28.13
C ALA A 71 2.45 4.92 29.01
N GLN A 72 2.87 4.39 30.17
CA GLN A 72 1.99 3.65 31.11
C GLN A 72 1.17 2.53 30.42
N GLY A 73 1.73 1.93 29.37
CA GLY A 73 1.10 0.86 28.59
C GLY A 73 0.10 1.32 27.52
N GLY A 74 0.01 2.62 27.23
CA GLY A 74 -0.80 3.18 26.14
C GLY A 74 0.00 4.06 25.19
N PRO A 75 -0.59 4.50 24.06
CA PRO A 75 0.08 5.42 23.16
C PRO A 75 0.22 6.82 23.78
N ILE A 76 1.33 7.51 23.49
CA ILE A 76 1.56 8.90 23.92
C ILE A 76 1.44 9.85 22.73
N ASP A 77 0.94 11.06 22.97
CA ASP A 77 0.94 12.15 21.99
C ASP A 77 2.19 13.01 22.17
N VAL A 78 2.92 13.25 21.08
CA VAL A 78 4.04 14.18 21.05
C VAL A 78 3.90 15.17 19.90
N ALA A 79 4.31 16.41 20.15
CA ALA A 79 4.41 17.46 19.14
C ALA A 79 5.86 17.91 18.99
N GLN A 80 6.30 18.18 17.76
CA GLN A 80 7.61 18.72 17.47
C GLN A 80 7.85 20.03 18.24
N GLY A 81 8.99 20.14 18.91
CA GLY A 81 9.33 21.26 19.77
C GLY A 81 9.22 20.92 21.26
N ARG A 82 8.87 21.90 22.09
CA ARG A 82 8.86 21.75 23.55
C ARG A 82 7.62 20.98 24.01
N THR A 83 7.83 19.98 24.85
CA THR A 83 6.76 19.28 25.58
C THR A 83 7.19 18.97 27.02
N THR A 84 6.33 18.32 27.79
CA THR A 84 6.63 17.84 29.14
C THR A 84 6.15 16.40 29.28
N LEU A 85 7.06 15.49 29.62
CA LEU A 85 6.80 14.07 29.81
C LEU A 85 7.09 13.71 31.27
N GLU A 86 6.11 13.18 32.01
CA GLU A 86 6.25 12.88 33.46
C GLU A 86 6.82 14.05 34.28
N GLY A 87 6.40 15.29 33.96
CA GLY A 87 6.86 16.51 34.63
C GLY A 87 8.26 16.99 34.23
N ILE A 88 8.90 16.34 33.24
CA ILE A 88 10.23 16.69 32.74
C ILE A 88 10.10 17.46 31.42
N PRO A 89 10.66 18.68 31.32
CA PRO A 89 10.69 19.41 30.05
C PRO A 89 11.65 18.71 29.08
N VAL A 90 11.15 18.37 27.89
CA VAL A 90 11.93 17.75 26.82
C VAL A 90 11.64 18.45 25.49
N ARG A 91 12.60 18.40 24.57
CA ARG A 91 12.42 18.85 23.18
C ARG A 91 12.23 17.62 22.28
N VAL A 92 11.12 17.55 21.56
CA VAL A 92 10.87 16.51 20.56
C VAL A 92 11.39 16.97 19.21
N GLU A 93 12.19 16.11 18.57
CA GLU A 93 12.77 16.37 17.26
C GLU A 93 12.40 15.26 16.28
N PHE A 94 11.78 15.64 15.17
CA PHE A 94 11.45 14.74 14.07
C PHE A 94 12.57 14.81 13.02
N ARG A 95 13.32 13.71 12.84
CA ARG A 95 14.42 13.60 11.88
C ARG A 95 13.99 12.70 10.72
N GLY A 96 13.79 13.30 9.54
CA GLY A 96 13.33 12.54 8.37
C GLY A 96 11.96 11.89 8.54
N MET A 97 11.15 12.31 9.53
CA MET A 97 9.76 11.89 9.62
C MET A 97 8.96 12.55 8.48
N PRO A 98 8.05 11.82 7.83
CA PRO A 98 7.34 12.35 6.68
C PRO A 98 6.26 13.37 7.07
N ASP A 99 6.01 14.32 6.17
CA ASP A 99 5.00 15.37 6.32
C ASP A 99 3.56 14.85 6.47
N SER A 100 3.31 13.58 6.15
CA SER A 100 2.00 12.93 6.32
C SER A 100 1.60 12.73 7.77
N LEU A 101 2.56 12.63 8.68
CA LEU A 101 2.31 12.64 10.13
C LEU A 101 2.04 14.05 10.67
N GLY A 102 2.39 15.09 9.92
CA GLY A 102 2.33 16.47 10.40
C GLY A 102 3.36 16.75 11.50
N LYS A 103 3.02 17.68 12.40
CA LYS A 103 3.91 18.11 13.51
C LYS A 103 3.60 17.43 14.84
N SER A 104 2.60 16.56 14.88
CA SER A 104 2.16 15.85 16.08
C SER A 104 1.82 14.41 15.71
N ALA A 105 2.25 13.46 16.53
CA ALA A 105 2.00 12.05 16.30
C ALA A 105 1.75 11.32 17.61
N TYR A 106 0.89 10.31 17.54
CA TYR A 106 0.80 9.30 18.58
C TYR A 106 1.92 8.27 18.39
N LEU A 107 2.51 7.81 19.49
CA LEU A 107 3.59 6.83 19.49
C LEU A 107 3.17 5.58 20.26
N GLU A 108 3.42 4.42 19.68
CA GLU A 108 3.21 3.11 20.32
C GLU A 108 4.44 2.22 20.10
N PRO A 109 4.91 1.44 21.09
CA PRO A 109 5.99 0.49 20.88
C PRO A 109 5.64 -0.53 19.80
N ALA A 110 6.54 -0.73 18.83
CA ALA A 110 6.27 -1.63 17.72
C ALA A 110 6.05 -3.08 18.18
N ASP A 111 6.71 -3.49 19.26
CA ASP A 111 6.59 -4.83 19.85
C ASP A 111 5.24 -5.07 20.56
N GLN A 112 4.49 -4.02 20.88
CA GLN A 112 3.14 -4.11 21.46
C GLN A 112 2.04 -4.28 20.40
N VAL A 113 2.32 -3.92 19.15
CA VAL A 113 1.36 -4.08 18.05
C VAL A 113 1.15 -5.57 17.76
N SER A 114 -0.12 -5.99 17.67
CA SER A 114 -0.45 -7.38 17.37
C SER A 114 -0.24 -7.70 15.89
N MET A 115 0.41 -8.84 15.63
CA MET A 115 0.71 -9.32 14.28
C MET A 115 -0.35 -10.28 13.74
N LEU A 116 -1.47 -10.46 14.47
CA LEU A 116 -2.56 -11.33 14.04
C LEU A 116 -3.11 -10.98 12.64
N PRO A 117 -3.29 -9.70 12.25
CA PRO A 117 -3.72 -9.36 10.89
C PRO A 117 -2.74 -9.78 9.79
N LEU A 118 -1.47 -9.98 10.14
CA LEU A 118 -0.38 -10.39 9.25
C LEU A 118 0.02 -11.85 9.47
N ALA A 119 -0.87 -12.64 10.11
CA ALA A 119 -0.66 -14.05 10.43
C ALA A 119 0.66 -14.31 11.18
N ASN A 120 0.98 -13.42 12.12
CA ASN A 120 2.16 -13.45 12.96
C ASN A 120 3.50 -13.34 12.22
N VAL A 121 3.51 -12.87 10.97
CA VAL A 121 4.74 -12.56 10.23
C VAL A 121 5.16 -11.13 10.56
N ARG A 122 6.36 -10.98 11.13
CA ARG A 122 6.96 -9.69 11.51
C ARG A 122 8.33 -9.53 10.86
N TYR A 123 8.49 -8.51 10.05
CA TYR A 123 9.77 -8.08 9.49
C TYR A 123 10.31 -6.94 10.34
N HIS A 124 11.44 -7.21 11.01
CA HIS A 124 12.10 -6.25 11.88
C HIS A 124 13.61 -6.45 11.78
N HIS A 125 14.33 -5.38 12.09
CA HIS A 125 15.79 -5.36 12.16
C HIS A 125 16.19 -4.85 13.54
N ALA A 126 17.09 -5.58 14.20
CA ALA A 126 17.66 -5.14 15.46
C ALA A 126 18.75 -4.10 15.19
N GLY A 127 18.76 -3.03 15.96
CA GLY A 127 19.72 -1.94 15.80
C GLY A 127 19.69 -0.99 17.00
N PHE A 128 20.21 0.21 16.84
CA PHE A 128 20.18 1.25 17.85
C PHE A 128 18.79 1.91 17.95
N GLY A 129 18.34 2.16 19.17
CA GLY A 129 17.10 2.87 19.46
C GLY A 129 15.86 1.99 19.57
N VAL A 130 14.75 2.61 19.96
CA VAL A 130 13.49 1.91 20.27
C VAL A 130 12.57 1.95 19.05
N PRO A 131 12.22 0.82 18.42
CA PRO A 131 11.29 0.79 17.31
C PRO A 131 9.86 1.09 17.81
N LEU A 132 9.25 2.10 17.21
CA LEU A 132 7.90 2.59 17.48
C LEU A 132 7.08 2.63 16.19
N VAL A 133 5.77 2.63 16.34
CA VAL A 133 4.85 3.13 15.32
C VAL A 133 4.47 4.56 15.67
N ALA A 134 4.78 5.48 14.75
CA ALA A 134 4.25 6.84 14.78
C ALA A 134 2.99 6.90 13.92
N PHE A 135 1.88 7.39 14.48
CA PHE A 135 0.63 7.47 13.74
C PHE A 135 -0.16 8.75 14.01
N ALA A 136 -0.90 9.19 12.99
CA ALA A 136 -1.74 10.38 13.02
C ALA A 136 -3.02 10.15 12.23
N LEU A 137 -4.04 10.97 12.50
CA LEU A 137 -5.16 11.08 11.57
C LEU A 137 -4.66 11.64 10.23
N PRO A 138 -5.27 11.28 9.10
CA PRO A 138 -4.91 11.87 7.83
C PRO A 138 -5.09 13.39 7.90
N CYS A 139 -4.18 14.12 7.25
CA CYS A 139 -4.33 15.56 7.10
C CYS A 139 -5.65 15.91 6.38
N SER A 140 -6.04 17.19 6.38
CA SER A 140 -7.28 17.63 5.69
C SER A 140 -7.11 18.93 4.90
N ASP A 141 -5.90 19.48 4.91
CA ASP A 141 -5.52 20.78 4.37
C ASP A 141 -4.87 20.72 2.99
N ARG A 142 -4.51 19.52 2.51
CA ARG A 142 -3.82 19.28 1.22
C ARG A 142 -4.54 18.23 0.38
N ALA A 143 -4.38 18.30 -0.94
CA ALA A 143 -5.00 17.34 -1.85
C ALA A 143 -4.51 15.90 -1.64
N ILE A 144 -3.20 15.71 -1.38
CA ILE A 144 -2.58 14.40 -1.10
C ILE A 144 -3.22 13.68 0.09
N CYS A 145 -3.83 14.42 1.03
CA CYS A 145 -4.45 13.81 2.19
C CYS A 145 -5.60 12.86 1.85
N ARG A 146 -6.26 13.07 0.70
CA ARG A 146 -7.33 12.19 0.20
C ARG A 146 -6.82 10.84 -0.30
N LEU A 147 -5.51 10.74 -0.53
CA LEU A 147 -4.84 9.52 -0.99
C LEU A 147 -4.30 8.68 0.18
N TYR A 148 -4.44 9.12 1.43
CA TYR A 148 -4.09 8.28 2.59
C TYR A 148 -5.31 7.51 3.10
N PRO A 149 -5.11 6.32 3.69
CA PRO A 149 -6.20 5.56 4.29
C PRO A 149 -6.98 6.41 5.31
N PRO A 150 -8.32 6.41 5.27
CA PRO A 150 -9.14 7.22 6.18
C PRO A 150 -8.99 6.80 7.65
N GLU A 151 -8.47 5.60 7.90
CA GLU A 151 -8.09 5.10 9.22
C GLU A 151 -6.93 5.86 9.88
N GLY A 152 -6.03 6.47 9.10
CA GLY A 152 -4.82 7.10 9.62
C GLY A 152 -3.59 6.86 8.75
N VAL A 153 -2.57 7.65 9.03
CA VAL A 153 -1.20 7.49 8.54
C VAL A 153 -0.39 6.79 9.63
N PHE A 154 0.32 5.72 9.28
CA PHE A 154 1.13 4.91 10.20
C PHE A 154 2.52 4.77 9.60
N ARG A 155 3.56 5.09 10.36
CA ARG A 155 4.95 5.07 9.89
C ARG A 155 5.88 4.44 10.93
N PRO A 156 6.94 3.77 10.48
CA PRO A 156 7.99 3.33 11.39
C PRO A 156 8.72 4.55 11.93
N ALA A 157 9.07 4.51 13.21
CA ALA A 157 9.91 5.49 13.87
C ALA A 157 10.88 4.78 14.81
N THR A 158 12.07 5.32 14.98
CA THR A 158 13.05 4.86 15.96
C THR A 158 13.31 5.98 16.95
N LEU A 159 13.17 5.68 18.24
CA LEU A 159 13.28 6.64 19.34
C LEU A 159 14.57 6.46 20.14
N TRP A 160 15.22 7.57 20.47
CA TRP A 160 16.24 7.64 21.52
C TRP A 160 16.27 9.02 22.18
N LEU A 161 17.06 9.14 23.25
CA LEU A 161 17.21 10.37 24.02
C LEU A 161 18.65 10.91 23.89
N GLU A 162 18.78 12.20 23.60
CA GLU A 162 20.07 12.90 23.52
C GLU A 162 20.18 13.95 24.62
N ALA A 163 21.41 14.21 25.07
CA ALA A 163 21.69 15.31 25.97
C ALA A 163 21.34 16.67 25.32
N ALA A 164 21.17 17.69 26.14
CA ALA A 164 20.91 19.03 25.65
C ALA A 164 22.06 19.52 24.75
N SER A 165 21.74 20.05 23.56
CA SER A 165 22.73 20.46 22.56
C SER A 165 23.51 21.72 22.96
N GLY A 166 23.03 22.48 23.95
CA GLY A 166 23.65 23.73 24.38
C GLY A 166 23.68 24.84 23.32
N THR A 167 22.92 24.69 22.23
CA THR A 167 22.91 25.61 21.07
C THR A 167 21.53 25.67 20.41
N GLY A 168 20.99 26.90 20.25
CA GLY A 168 19.67 27.16 19.66
C GLY A 168 18.62 27.80 20.59
N ALA A 169 17.34 27.53 20.31
CA ALA A 169 16.25 27.78 21.26
C ALA A 169 16.02 26.46 22.01
N TYR A 170 15.94 26.51 23.35
CA TYR A 170 15.82 25.35 24.26
C TYR A 170 17.13 24.62 24.62
N ASP A 171 18.23 25.35 24.70
CA ASP A 171 19.62 24.86 24.85
C ASP A 171 19.91 23.97 26.06
N ASP A 172 19.05 24.04 27.07
CA ASP A 172 19.20 23.29 28.32
C ASP A 172 18.27 22.06 28.41
N MET A 173 17.49 21.75 27.37
CA MET A 173 16.54 20.62 27.38
C MET A 173 17.11 19.38 26.70
N PRO A 174 16.97 18.18 27.30
CA PRO A 174 17.25 16.93 26.60
C PRO A 174 16.29 16.73 25.43
N VAL A 175 16.74 15.96 24.44
CA VAL A 175 16.05 15.80 23.17
C VAL A 175 15.50 14.39 23.06
N LEU A 176 14.19 14.26 22.80
CA LEU A 176 13.55 13.04 22.35
C LEU A 176 13.56 13.04 20.83
N VAL A 177 14.36 12.17 20.24
CA VAL A 177 14.49 12.07 18.79
C VAL A 177 13.56 10.99 18.27
N LEU A 178 12.84 11.29 17.19
CA LEU A 178 12.15 10.32 16.36
C LEU A 178 12.75 10.38 14.96
N GLN A 179 13.32 9.27 14.50
CA GLN A 179 13.83 9.15 13.13
C GLN A 179 13.08 8.08 12.35
N ASN A 180 12.82 8.32 11.07
CA ASN A 180 12.25 7.30 10.19
C ASN A 180 13.38 6.37 9.67
N PRO A 181 13.46 5.11 10.12
CA PRO A 181 14.56 4.21 9.75
C PRO A 181 14.51 3.77 8.27
N VAL A 182 13.36 3.90 7.59
CA VAL A 182 13.25 3.57 6.14
C VAL A 182 13.94 4.63 5.29
N LEU A 183 13.78 5.90 5.67
CA LEU A 183 14.33 7.05 4.91
C LEU A 183 15.77 7.35 5.33
N GLN A 184 16.07 7.19 6.62
CA GLN A 184 17.38 7.44 7.21
C GLN A 184 17.73 6.25 8.12
N PRO A 185 18.34 5.17 7.58
CA PRO A 185 18.52 3.90 8.30
C PRO A 185 19.63 3.93 9.35
N GLU A 186 20.34 5.04 9.48
CA GLU A 186 21.50 5.13 10.36
C GLU A 186 21.48 6.41 11.20
N HIS A 187 22.06 6.30 12.40
CA HIS A 187 22.39 7.42 13.27
C HIS A 187 23.91 7.49 13.47
N THR A 188 24.44 8.71 13.53
CA THR A 188 25.89 8.93 13.74
C THR A 188 26.12 9.55 15.11
N ALA A 189 26.97 8.91 15.92
CA ALA A 189 27.44 9.44 17.19
C ALA A 189 28.97 9.58 17.17
N GLY A 190 29.47 10.82 17.12
CA GLY A 190 30.89 11.08 16.87
C GLY A 190 31.29 10.63 15.46
N THR A 191 32.21 9.67 15.36
CA THR A 191 32.61 9.04 14.08
C THR A 191 31.94 7.70 13.83
N ASN A 192 31.13 7.21 14.77
CA ASN A 192 30.56 5.88 14.75
C ASN A 192 29.17 5.91 14.11
N ARG A 193 28.87 4.89 13.30
CA ARG A 193 27.60 4.76 12.57
C ARG A 193 26.85 3.57 13.14
N TYR A 194 25.60 3.81 13.52
CA TYR A 194 24.71 2.82 14.09
C TYR A 194 23.52 2.62 13.16
N GLU A 195 23.31 1.39 12.69
CA GLU A 195 22.05 1.03 12.03
C GLU A 195 20.91 1.13 13.04
N LEU A 196 19.81 1.78 12.65
CA LEU A 196 18.65 1.98 13.50
C LEU A 196 17.82 0.70 13.63
N ALA A 197 17.28 0.45 14.82
CA ALA A 197 16.26 -0.57 14.99
C ALA A 197 15.00 -0.20 14.21
N GLU A 198 14.41 -1.17 13.52
CA GLU A 198 13.25 -0.98 12.67
C GLU A 198 12.24 -2.12 12.85
N ASP A 199 10.95 -1.79 12.81
CA ASP A 199 9.89 -2.76 12.57
C ASP A 199 9.05 -2.29 11.36
N ALA A 200 9.27 -2.92 10.21
CA ALA A 200 8.59 -2.60 8.96
C ALA A 200 7.14 -3.10 8.94
N SER A 201 6.82 -4.11 9.77
CA SER A 201 5.49 -4.72 9.82
C SER A 201 4.52 -3.99 10.74
N ALA A 202 4.99 -3.46 11.86
CA ALA A 202 4.15 -2.89 12.91
C ALA A 202 3.24 -1.74 12.45
N PRO A 203 3.71 -0.74 11.67
CA PRO A 203 2.85 0.34 11.18
C PRO A 203 1.67 -0.19 10.35
N TYR A 204 1.95 -1.15 9.46
CA TYR A 204 0.92 -1.73 8.61
C TYR A 204 -0.04 -2.65 9.38
N ALA A 205 0.47 -3.44 10.33
CA ALA A 205 -0.37 -4.25 11.22
C ALA A 205 -1.37 -3.37 11.98
N GLN A 206 -0.90 -2.25 12.55
CA GLN A 206 -1.74 -1.34 13.32
C GLN A 206 -2.83 -0.68 12.44
N LEU A 207 -2.50 -0.31 11.20
CA LEU A 207 -3.48 0.15 10.21
C LEU A 207 -4.57 -0.92 9.98
N LEU A 208 -4.19 -2.19 9.82
CA LEU A 208 -5.10 -3.31 9.60
C LEU A 208 -5.93 -3.69 10.84
N GLU A 209 -5.51 -3.34 12.05
CA GLU A 209 -6.31 -3.52 13.27
C GLU A 209 -7.37 -2.43 13.40
N ARG A 210 -7.02 -1.18 13.07
CA ARG A 210 -7.91 -0.02 13.16
C ARG A 210 -8.89 0.06 12.00
N THR A 211 -8.62 -0.63 10.90
CA THR A 211 -9.52 -0.63 9.74
C THR A 211 -10.87 -1.25 10.01
N ARG A 212 -11.91 -0.52 9.62
CA ARG A 212 -13.29 -1.01 9.62
C ARG A 212 -13.60 -1.82 8.36
N LEU A 213 -12.66 -1.98 7.43
CA LEU A 213 -12.87 -2.75 6.19
C LEU A 213 -13.31 -4.20 6.45
N LYS A 214 -12.85 -4.84 7.54
CA LYS A 214 -13.33 -6.18 7.95
C LYS A 214 -14.84 -6.20 8.23
N ARG A 215 -15.36 -5.11 8.81
CA ARG A 215 -16.79 -4.92 9.14
C ARG A 215 -17.57 -4.38 7.94
N LEU A 216 -16.94 -3.57 7.08
CA LEU A 216 -17.56 -2.95 5.92
C LEU A 216 -17.56 -3.85 4.67
N ALA A 217 -16.72 -4.88 4.57
CA ALA A 217 -16.81 -5.86 3.47
C ALA A 217 -18.20 -6.54 3.40
N TRP A 218 -18.91 -6.61 4.53
CA TRP A 218 -20.28 -7.12 4.64
C TRP A 218 -21.37 -6.03 4.54
N TRP A 219 -21.03 -4.73 4.65
CA TRP A 219 -22.01 -3.62 4.73
C TRP A 219 -21.82 -2.50 3.68
N GLY A 220 -20.67 -2.43 3.01
CA GLY A 220 -20.42 -1.59 1.83
C GLY A 220 -21.24 -2.01 0.61
N MET A 221 -22.06 -3.06 0.77
CA MET A 221 -23.13 -3.52 -0.12
C MET A 221 -24.42 -2.69 0.02
N ILE A 222 -24.52 -1.79 1.01
CA ILE A 222 -25.59 -0.80 1.16
C ILE A 222 -24.98 0.58 0.89
N GLY A 223 -25.17 1.09 -0.33
CA GLY A 223 -24.63 2.40 -0.74
C GLY A 223 -25.02 3.54 0.21
N GLY A 224 -24.17 4.57 0.25
CA GLY A 224 -24.38 5.78 1.05
C GLY A 224 -23.16 6.71 1.01
N ALA A 225 -23.34 7.96 1.45
CA ALA A 225 -22.31 9.02 1.42
C ALA A 225 -21.01 8.67 2.21
N GLU A 226 -21.07 7.71 3.12
CA GLU A 226 -19.92 7.22 3.90
C GLU A 226 -19.02 6.25 3.09
N VAL A 227 -19.56 5.63 2.01
CA VAL A 227 -18.83 4.70 1.14
C VAL A 227 -18.08 5.43 0.03
N GLY A 228 -18.66 6.51 -0.52
CA GLY A 228 -17.98 7.37 -1.50
C GLY A 228 -16.69 8.01 -0.95
N LYS A 229 -16.58 8.20 0.37
CA LYS A 229 -15.36 8.66 1.05
C LYS A 229 -14.26 7.60 1.18
N ARG A 230 -14.53 6.34 0.79
CA ARG A 230 -13.62 5.19 0.98
C ARG A 230 -13.28 4.47 -0.32
N SER A 231 -13.76 4.95 -1.47
CA SER A 231 -13.34 4.46 -2.78
C SER A 231 -12.28 5.38 -3.37
N GLY A 232 -11.34 4.82 -4.11
CA GLY A 232 -10.21 5.55 -4.65
C GLY A 232 -8.93 4.73 -4.60
N LEU A 233 -7.82 5.42 -4.83
CA LEU A 233 -6.46 4.92 -4.70
C LEU A 233 -5.85 5.40 -3.39
N PHE A 234 -5.33 4.47 -2.58
CA PHE A 234 -4.72 4.77 -1.29
C PHE A 234 -3.25 4.36 -1.24
N LEU A 235 -2.41 5.27 -0.74
CA LEU A 235 -0.98 5.08 -0.54
C LEU A 235 -0.73 4.47 0.83
N LEU A 236 0.03 3.36 0.90
CA LEU A 236 0.42 2.79 2.19
C LEU A 236 1.61 3.55 2.83
N ASP A 237 2.47 4.10 2.00
CA ASP A 237 3.62 4.94 2.38
C ASP A 237 3.46 6.37 1.84
N ASP A 238 4.40 7.24 2.21
CA ASP A 238 4.53 8.54 1.55
C ASP A 238 4.96 8.39 0.10
N TYR A 239 4.42 9.27 -0.74
CA TYR A 239 4.78 9.28 -2.14
C TYR A 239 6.24 9.67 -2.32
N ASP A 240 6.98 8.82 -3.02
CA ASP A 240 8.33 9.09 -3.49
C ASP A 240 8.33 9.13 -5.03
N PRO A 241 8.69 10.25 -5.67
CA PRO A 241 8.69 10.37 -7.14
C PRO A 241 9.72 9.46 -7.83
N ASN A 242 10.63 8.84 -7.08
CA ASN A 242 11.65 7.93 -7.61
C ASN A 242 11.32 6.45 -7.37
N LYS A 243 10.27 6.12 -6.60
CA LYS A 243 9.84 4.73 -6.38
C LYS A 243 8.79 4.31 -7.38
N ILE A 244 8.90 3.07 -7.86
CA ILE A 244 7.96 2.48 -8.82
C ILE A 244 6.65 2.11 -8.09
N PRO A 245 5.48 2.58 -8.53
CA PRO A 245 4.21 2.15 -7.98
C PRO A 245 3.90 0.68 -8.28
N ILE A 246 3.47 -0.04 -7.25
CA ILE A 246 2.76 -1.32 -7.35
C ILE A 246 1.29 -1.04 -7.05
N ILE A 247 0.45 -1.06 -8.09
CA ILE A 247 -0.99 -0.79 -7.95
C ILE A 247 -1.72 -2.12 -7.83
N MET A 248 -2.33 -2.36 -6.67
CA MET A 248 -3.01 -3.60 -6.34
C MET A 248 -4.53 -3.46 -6.48
N ILE A 249 -5.14 -4.29 -7.33
CA ILE A 249 -6.55 -4.22 -7.72
C ILE A 249 -7.27 -5.48 -7.25
N HIS A 250 -8.11 -5.36 -6.21
CA HIS A 250 -8.85 -6.51 -5.66
C HIS A 250 -10.00 -6.97 -6.57
N GLY A 251 -10.53 -8.17 -6.34
CA GLY A 251 -11.68 -8.73 -7.06
C GLY A 251 -13.05 -8.40 -6.47
N VAL A 252 -14.06 -9.16 -6.91
CA VAL A 252 -15.47 -9.00 -6.50
C VAL A 252 -15.67 -9.24 -5.01
N ALA A 253 -16.43 -8.35 -4.36
CA ALA A 253 -16.71 -8.35 -2.92
C ALA A 253 -15.42 -8.40 -2.06
N GLY A 254 -14.29 -8.01 -2.67
CA GLY A 254 -12.99 -7.98 -2.05
C GLY A 254 -12.77 -6.70 -1.26
N SER A 255 -11.66 -6.67 -0.55
CA SER A 255 -11.10 -5.45 0.03
C SER A 255 -9.58 -5.53 -0.10
N PRO A 256 -8.85 -4.41 0.06
CA PRO A 256 -7.39 -4.44 0.04
C PRO A 256 -6.76 -5.36 1.11
N LEU A 257 -7.53 -5.84 2.08
CA LEU A 257 -7.07 -6.79 3.08
C LEU A 257 -6.59 -8.12 2.47
N ILE A 258 -7.03 -8.47 1.25
CA ILE A 258 -6.52 -9.65 0.53
C ILE A 258 -5.01 -9.54 0.26
N TRP A 259 -4.49 -8.30 0.24
CA TRP A 259 -3.08 -8.00 0.01
C TRP A 259 -2.25 -7.92 1.29
N ALA A 260 -2.84 -8.14 2.48
CA ALA A 260 -2.16 -7.87 3.75
C ALA A 260 -0.80 -8.58 3.87
N ARG A 261 -0.76 -9.89 3.61
CA ARG A 261 0.49 -10.65 3.67
C ARG A 261 1.47 -10.26 2.56
N LEU A 262 0.98 -10.06 1.34
CA LEU A 262 1.82 -9.69 0.20
C LEU A 262 2.44 -8.30 0.38
N SER A 263 1.65 -7.32 0.80
CA SER A 263 2.12 -5.95 1.06
C SER A 263 3.14 -5.95 2.19
N ASN A 264 2.88 -6.68 3.27
CA ASN A 264 3.84 -6.84 4.36
C ASN A 264 5.15 -7.48 3.91
N ALA A 265 5.10 -8.49 3.03
CA ALA A 265 6.30 -9.14 2.50
C ALA A 265 7.11 -8.24 1.56
N ILE A 266 6.45 -7.35 0.80
CA ILE A 266 7.13 -6.36 -0.05
C ILE A 266 7.76 -5.26 0.79
N MET A 267 7.03 -4.70 1.77
CA MET A 267 7.55 -3.66 2.68
C MET A 267 8.65 -4.21 3.60
N GLY A 268 8.56 -5.47 4.00
CA GLY A 268 9.56 -6.15 4.82
C GLY A 268 10.81 -6.60 4.08
N ASP A 269 10.87 -6.47 2.75
CA ASP A 269 12.08 -6.73 1.95
C ASP A 269 12.81 -5.41 1.69
N PRO A 270 14.01 -5.19 2.26
CA PRO A 270 14.69 -3.89 2.15
C PRO A 270 15.07 -3.50 0.71
N GLU A 271 15.32 -4.46 -0.18
CA GLU A 271 15.64 -4.15 -1.58
C GLU A 271 14.38 -3.69 -2.32
N LEU A 272 13.26 -4.38 -2.11
CA LEU A 272 11.99 -4.04 -2.75
C LEU A 272 11.39 -2.77 -2.16
N HIS A 273 11.39 -2.60 -0.85
CA HIS A 273 10.82 -1.40 -0.20
C HIS A 273 11.54 -0.11 -0.58
N ARG A 274 12.85 -0.17 -0.87
CA ARG A 274 13.59 0.98 -1.42
C ARG A 274 13.19 1.33 -2.85
N ARG A 275 12.72 0.37 -3.65
CA ARG A 275 12.44 0.56 -5.09
C ARG A 275 10.97 0.76 -5.39
N TYR A 276 10.09 0.19 -4.60
CA TYR A 276 8.66 0.14 -4.87
C TYR A 276 7.86 0.86 -3.78
N GLN A 277 6.71 1.38 -4.17
CA GLN A 277 5.71 1.96 -3.28
C GLN A 277 4.34 1.33 -3.56
N ILE A 278 3.61 0.94 -2.52
CA ILE A 278 2.38 0.15 -2.65
C ILE A 278 1.15 1.06 -2.65
N TRP A 279 0.34 0.93 -3.69
CA TRP A 279 -0.92 1.64 -3.86
C TRP A 279 -2.07 0.63 -3.91
N HIS A 280 -3.10 0.84 -3.09
CA HIS A 280 -4.28 -0.03 -3.04
C HIS A 280 -5.47 0.66 -3.68
N ILE A 281 -6.10 0.00 -4.65
CA ILE A 281 -7.40 0.41 -5.17
C ILE A 281 -8.50 -0.12 -4.26
N VAL A 282 -9.42 0.75 -3.84
CA VAL A 282 -10.66 0.38 -3.16
C VAL A 282 -11.82 0.82 -4.05
N TYR A 283 -12.66 -0.12 -4.44
CA TYR A 283 -13.82 0.17 -5.27
C TYR A 283 -14.98 -0.78 -4.96
N GLN A 284 -16.20 -0.33 -5.26
CA GLN A 284 -17.37 -1.19 -5.19
C GLN A 284 -17.44 -2.03 -6.46
N SER A 285 -17.19 -3.33 -6.35
CA SER A 285 -17.20 -4.26 -7.48
C SER A 285 -18.62 -4.65 -7.92
N ASN A 286 -19.50 -3.68 -8.16
CA ASN A 286 -20.93 -3.86 -8.44
C ASN A 286 -21.34 -3.45 -9.86
N ALA A 287 -20.44 -2.87 -10.65
CA ALA A 287 -20.68 -2.40 -12.00
C ALA A 287 -20.15 -3.38 -13.06
N PRO A 288 -20.61 -3.29 -14.32
CA PRO A 288 -20.07 -4.07 -15.44
C PRO A 288 -18.56 -3.86 -15.61
N LEU A 289 -17.86 -4.88 -16.12
CA LEU A 289 -16.39 -4.93 -16.15
C LEU A 289 -15.72 -3.71 -16.80
N LEU A 290 -16.20 -3.25 -17.97
CA LEU A 290 -15.67 -2.06 -18.64
C LEU A 290 -15.83 -0.78 -17.83
N VAL A 291 -16.89 -0.70 -17.02
CA VAL A 291 -17.19 0.43 -16.13
C VAL A 291 -16.27 0.39 -14.92
N GLU A 292 -16.03 -0.81 -14.36
CA GLU A 292 -15.06 -0.97 -13.29
C GLU A 292 -13.65 -0.61 -13.76
N ARG A 293 -13.28 -1.00 -14.98
CA ARG A 293 -12.01 -0.60 -15.60
C ARG A 293 -11.92 0.92 -15.75
N TYR A 294 -12.97 1.58 -16.24
CA TYR A 294 -13.02 3.04 -16.34
C TYR A 294 -12.88 3.72 -14.97
N ARG A 295 -13.60 3.22 -13.96
CA ARG A 295 -13.53 3.73 -12.59
C ARG A 295 -12.13 3.59 -11.99
N VAL A 296 -11.50 2.42 -12.12
CA VAL A 296 -10.15 2.20 -11.61
C VAL A 296 -9.15 3.10 -12.32
N GLN A 297 -9.26 3.25 -13.65
CA GLN A 297 -8.45 4.20 -14.41
C GLN A 297 -8.58 5.62 -13.85
N HIS A 298 -9.82 6.06 -13.59
CA HIS A 298 -10.08 7.39 -13.04
C HIS A 298 -9.43 7.59 -11.67
N TYR A 299 -9.46 6.59 -10.77
CA TYR A 299 -8.77 6.67 -9.48
C TYR A 299 -7.26 6.79 -9.62
N ILE A 300 -6.66 6.13 -10.62
CA ILE A 300 -5.23 6.25 -10.91
C ILE A 300 -4.93 7.64 -11.48
N ASP A 301 -5.76 8.16 -12.40
CA ASP A 301 -5.62 9.50 -12.99
C ASP A 301 -5.76 10.61 -11.93
N GLU A 302 -6.74 10.50 -11.03
CA GLU A 302 -6.94 11.43 -9.91
C GLU A 302 -5.72 11.45 -8.99
N ALA A 303 -5.21 10.28 -8.60
CA ALA A 303 -4.00 10.19 -7.77
C ALA A 303 -2.81 10.86 -8.46
N TRP A 304 -2.61 10.60 -9.75
CA TRP A 304 -1.55 11.22 -10.54
C TRP A 304 -1.69 12.74 -10.67
N SER A 305 -2.92 13.26 -10.80
CA SER A 305 -3.17 14.70 -10.85
C SER A 305 -2.74 15.42 -9.57
N VAL A 306 -2.76 14.71 -8.44
CA VAL A 306 -2.36 15.20 -7.13
C VAL A 306 -0.86 15.02 -6.90
N LEU A 307 -0.30 13.87 -7.27
CA LEU A 307 1.08 13.47 -6.95
C LEU A 307 2.12 14.01 -7.92
N ASP A 308 1.80 14.05 -9.21
CA ASP A 308 2.71 14.54 -10.26
C ASP A 308 1.91 15.25 -11.36
N PRO A 309 1.42 16.47 -11.11
CA PRO A 309 0.69 17.25 -12.11
C PRO A 309 1.54 17.64 -13.33
N SER A 310 2.87 17.55 -13.22
CA SER A 310 3.81 17.87 -14.30
C SER A 310 4.02 16.74 -15.30
N ASN A 311 3.64 15.51 -14.94
CA ASN A 311 3.89 14.27 -15.69
C ASN A 311 5.39 13.96 -15.92
N GLN A 312 6.25 14.34 -14.98
CA GLN A 312 7.71 14.19 -15.13
C GLN A 312 8.34 13.20 -14.15
N ALA A 313 7.60 12.73 -13.14
CA ALA A 313 8.15 11.87 -12.12
C ALA A 313 8.62 10.52 -12.72
N PRO A 314 9.84 10.05 -12.40
CA PRO A 314 10.30 8.71 -12.79
C PRO A 314 9.32 7.60 -12.40
N ALA A 315 8.63 7.74 -11.27
CA ALA A 315 7.59 6.84 -10.79
C ALA A 315 6.46 6.55 -11.79
N ARG A 316 6.25 7.38 -12.83
CA ARG A 316 5.25 7.10 -13.87
C ARG A 316 5.66 6.00 -14.84
N ARG A 317 6.90 5.53 -14.79
CA ARG A 317 7.43 4.50 -15.70
C ARG A 317 7.71 3.23 -14.92
N GLY A 318 7.47 2.10 -15.57
CA GLY A 318 7.72 0.80 -14.95
C GLY A 318 6.63 0.39 -13.95
N VAL A 319 5.45 1.01 -14.01
CA VAL A 319 4.35 0.74 -13.07
C VAL A 319 3.98 -0.74 -13.16
N VAL A 320 3.82 -1.38 -12.00
CA VAL A 320 3.41 -2.78 -11.89
C VAL A 320 1.95 -2.84 -11.44
N LEU A 321 1.11 -3.57 -12.19
CA LEU A 321 -0.26 -3.88 -11.76
C LEU A 321 -0.29 -5.28 -11.15
N ILE A 322 -0.90 -5.44 -9.97
CA ILE A 322 -1.20 -6.75 -9.40
C ILE A 322 -2.71 -6.88 -9.25
N GLY A 323 -3.30 -7.83 -9.96
CA GLY A 323 -4.74 -7.99 -9.99
C GLY A 323 -5.17 -9.37 -9.51
N HIS A 324 -6.05 -9.40 -8.51
CA HIS A 324 -6.64 -10.63 -8.00
C HIS A 324 -8.05 -10.83 -8.55
N SER A 325 -8.37 -12.03 -9.01
CA SER A 325 -9.72 -12.36 -9.50
C SER A 325 -10.16 -11.36 -10.58
N MET A 326 -11.35 -10.76 -10.47
CA MET A 326 -11.79 -9.70 -11.38
C MET A 326 -10.81 -8.52 -11.51
N GLY A 327 -10.09 -8.18 -10.44
CA GLY A 327 -9.08 -7.13 -10.49
C GLY A 327 -7.92 -7.45 -11.45
N GLY A 328 -7.64 -8.73 -11.70
CA GLY A 328 -6.71 -9.16 -12.75
C GLY A 328 -7.25 -8.97 -14.16
N VAL A 329 -8.56 -9.12 -14.35
CA VAL A 329 -9.20 -8.82 -15.64
C VAL A 329 -9.21 -7.31 -15.88
N ILE A 330 -9.49 -6.51 -14.84
CA ILE A 330 -9.37 -5.04 -14.91
C ILE A 330 -7.94 -4.63 -15.24
N ALA A 331 -6.93 -5.21 -14.58
CA ALA A 331 -5.51 -4.94 -14.87
C ALA A 331 -5.15 -5.28 -16.33
N ARG A 332 -5.66 -6.40 -16.87
CA ARG A 332 -5.48 -6.74 -18.28
C ARG A 332 -6.09 -5.67 -19.20
N LEU A 333 -7.33 -5.27 -18.94
CA LEU A 333 -8.04 -4.29 -19.76
C LEU A 333 -7.43 -2.88 -19.68
N LEU A 334 -6.90 -2.47 -18.52
CA LEU A 334 -6.12 -1.24 -18.38
C LEU A 334 -4.88 -1.24 -19.28
N CYS A 335 -4.33 -2.41 -19.61
CA CYS A 335 -3.14 -2.54 -20.45
C CYS A 335 -3.45 -2.97 -21.88
N ALA A 336 -4.72 -3.07 -22.26
CA ALA A 336 -5.14 -3.50 -23.58
C ALA A 336 -5.68 -2.34 -24.42
N GLN A 337 -5.74 -2.54 -25.73
CA GLN A 337 -6.43 -1.64 -26.65
C GLN A 337 -7.83 -2.17 -26.91
N SER A 338 -8.83 -1.31 -26.75
CA SER A 338 -10.19 -1.60 -27.22
C SER A 338 -10.19 -1.85 -28.74
N THR A 339 -11.18 -2.62 -29.22
CA THR A 339 -11.41 -2.81 -30.66
C THR A 339 -12.87 -2.52 -30.99
N PRO A 340 -13.22 -2.25 -32.27
CA PRO A 340 -14.62 -2.06 -32.68
C PRO A 340 -15.56 -3.21 -32.30
N ALA A 341 -15.01 -4.42 -32.06
CA ALA A 341 -15.79 -5.57 -31.60
C ALA A 341 -16.37 -5.37 -30.19
N VAL A 342 -15.67 -4.64 -29.30
CA VAL A 342 -16.12 -4.33 -27.94
C VAL A 342 -17.35 -3.45 -27.99
N TRP A 343 -17.29 -2.36 -28.78
CA TRP A 343 -18.43 -1.49 -29.04
C TRP A 343 -19.61 -2.25 -29.64
N SER A 344 -19.35 -3.01 -30.71
CA SER A 344 -20.37 -3.75 -31.45
C SER A 344 -21.04 -4.86 -30.65
N ALA A 345 -20.39 -5.33 -29.57
CA ALA A 345 -20.99 -6.30 -28.64
C ALA A 345 -22.09 -5.69 -27.77
N ALA A 346 -22.08 -4.37 -27.56
CA ALA A 346 -23.09 -3.65 -26.78
C ALA A 346 -24.07 -2.83 -27.64
N PHE A 347 -23.57 -2.21 -28.72
CA PHE A 347 -24.33 -1.27 -29.54
C PHE A 347 -24.43 -1.73 -31.00
N THR A 348 -25.55 -1.41 -31.65
CA THR A 348 -25.80 -1.66 -33.07
C THR A 348 -25.54 -0.43 -33.95
N GLU A 349 -25.38 0.74 -33.34
CA GLU A 349 -25.09 2.03 -34.00
C GLU A 349 -23.77 2.60 -33.47
N PRO A 350 -23.04 3.43 -34.26
CA PRO A 350 -21.85 4.12 -33.79
C PRO A 350 -22.19 5.19 -32.73
N LEU A 351 -21.19 5.65 -31.97
CA LEU A 351 -21.35 6.64 -30.91
C LEU A 351 -22.05 7.92 -31.39
N GLU A 352 -21.73 8.38 -32.60
CA GLU A 352 -22.31 9.58 -33.22
C GLU A 352 -23.79 9.44 -33.58
N GLY A 353 -24.29 8.19 -33.69
CA GLY A 353 -25.69 7.89 -33.93
C GLY A 353 -26.55 7.93 -32.67
N LEU A 354 -25.95 7.93 -31.49
CA LEU A 354 -26.66 7.90 -30.22
C LEU A 354 -27.16 9.28 -29.80
N HIS A 355 -28.43 9.35 -29.40
CA HIS A 355 -29.02 10.52 -28.79
C HIS A 355 -28.70 10.56 -27.28
N ALA A 356 -27.84 11.48 -26.85
CA ALA A 356 -27.58 11.78 -25.44
C ALA A 356 -26.83 13.12 -25.28
N ASP A 357 -26.71 13.60 -24.04
CA ASP A 357 -25.93 14.79 -23.74
C ASP A 357 -24.42 14.55 -23.98
N ALA A 358 -23.69 15.60 -24.35
CA ALA A 358 -22.27 15.48 -24.70
C ALA A 358 -21.39 14.91 -23.57
N ALA A 359 -21.77 15.11 -22.30
CA ALA A 359 -21.06 14.52 -21.16
C ALA A 359 -21.27 13.01 -21.08
N ASP A 360 -22.49 12.53 -21.33
CA ASP A 360 -22.83 11.12 -21.32
C ASP A 360 -22.18 10.37 -22.49
N LEU A 361 -22.15 10.98 -23.69
CA LEU A 361 -21.45 10.42 -24.84
C LEU A 361 -19.95 10.31 -24.60
N ARG A 362 -19.32 11.31 -23.95
CA ARG A 362 -17.90 11.23 -23.57
C ARG A 362 -17.63 10.11 -22.56
N ALA A 363 -18.44 10.02 -21.50
CA ALA A 363 -18.29 8.94 -20.53
C ALA A 363 -18.45 7.56 -21.18
N LEU A 364 -19.44 7.39 -22.07
CA LEU A 364 -19.64 6.14 -22.78
C LEU A 364 -18.46 5.82 -23.71
N LYS A 365 -17.93 6.84 -24.40
CA LYS A 365 -16.73 6.69 -25.22
C LYS A 365 -15.57 6.17 -24.39
N ASP A 366 -15.23 6.82 -23.28
CA ASP A 366 -14.11 6.43 -22.43
C ASP A 366 -14.33 5.05 -21.74
N ILE A 367 -15.57 4.57 -21.69
CA ILE A 367 -15.91 3.21 -21.22
C ILE A 367 -15.58 2.15 -22.29
N PHE A 368 -15.87 2.40 -23.56
CA PHE A 368 -15.77 1.39 -24.64
C PHE A 368 -14.57 1.55 -25.56
N GLU A 369 -14.05 2.76 -25.71
CA GLU A 369 -12.89 3.13 -26.51
C GLU A 369 -11.75 3.54 -25.56
N PHE A 370 -10.79 2.63 -25.36
CA PHE A 370 -9.69 2.82 -24.42
C PHE A 370 -8.36 2.32 -24.97
N GLU A 371 -7.29 3.00 -24.55
CA GLU A 371 -5.90 2.71 -24.88
C GLU A 371 -5.16 2.14 -23.65
N PRO A 372 -4.05 1.40 -23.85
CA PRO A 372 -3.18 0.95 -22.77
C PRO A 372 -2.75 2.11 -21.87
N TYR A 373 -2.91 1.92 -20.57
CA TYR A 373 -2.58 2.91 -19.57
C TYR A 373 -1.08 3.21 -19.61
N PRO A 374 -0.69 4.49 -19.76
CA PRO A 374 0.69 4.85 -20.01
C PRO A 374 1.59 4.51 -18.82
N GLY A 375 2.77 3.99 -19.11
CA GLY A 375 3.83 3.75 -18.12
C GLY A 375 3.77 2.40 -17.39
N VAL A 376 2.69 1.65 -17.54
CA VAL A 376 2.59 0.26 -17.09
C VAL A 376 3.37 -0.65 -18.04
N ASN A 377 4.16 -1.56 -17.49
CA ASN A 377 4.94 -2.51 -18.29
C ASN A 377 5.01 -3.93 -17.70
N GLU A 378 4.43 -4.18 -16.53
CA GLU A 378 4.36 -5.50 -15.89
C GLU A 378 3.01 -5.70 -15.20
N ILE A 379 2.43 -6.90 -15.35
CA ILE A 379 1.16 -7.27 -14.73
C ILE A 379 1.29 -8.64 -14.06
N ILE A 380 0.89 -8.76 -12.80
CA ILE A 380 0.84 -10.04 -12.10
C ILE A 380 -0.62 -10.43 -11.87
N PHE A 381 -1.07 -11.45 -12.59
CA PHE A 381 -2.41 -12.00 -12.45
C PHE A 381 -2.44 -13.05 -11.34
N MET A 382 -3.35 -12.89 -10.38
CA MET A 382 -3.53 -13.83 -9.27
C MET A 382 -4.96 -14.38 -9.30
N ALA A 383 -5.13 -15.64 -9.72
CA ALA A 383 -6.44 -16.28 -9.84
C ALA A 383 -7.47 -15.48 -10.67
N ALA A 384 -7.03 -14.81 -11.74
CA ALA A 384 -7.88 -13.94 -12.55
C ALA A 384 -8.67 -14.73 -13.61
N PRO A 385 -10.00 -14.61 -13.72
CA PRO A 385 -10.79 -15.34 -14.73
C PRO A 385 -10.69 -14.67 -16.12
N GLN A 386 -9.56 -14.85 -16.80
CA GLN A 386 -9.25 -14.12 -18.04
C GLN A 386 -10.24 -14.38 -19.18
N ARG A 387 -10.83 -15.58 -19.21
CA ARG A 387 -11.84 -16.04 -20.19
C ARG A 387 -13.23 -16.18 -19.58
N GLY A 388 -13.50 -15.41 -18.52
CA GLY A 388 -14.70 -15.55 -17.69
C GLY A 388 -14.70 -16.83 -16.83
N SER A 389 -15.72 -17.03 -16.01
CA SER A 389 -15.90 -18.26 -15.23
C SER A 389 -17.32 -18.80 -15.46
N PRO A 390 -17.52 -20.10 -15.80
CA PRO A 390 -18.85 -20.67 -16.03
C PRO A 390 -19.78 -20.44 -14.84
N ALA A 391 -20.51 -19.33 -14.87
CA ALA A 391 -21.43 -18.93 -13.82
C ALA A 391 -22.83 -19.36 -14.25
N ALA A 392 -23.10 -20.67 -14.18
CA ALA A 392 -24.45 -21.19 -14.33
C ALA A 392 -24.84 -22.28 -13.31
N GLU A 393 -23.90 -22.93 -12.60
CA GLU A 393 -24.24 -23.91 -11.55
C GLU A 393 -23.41 -23.78 -10.25
N GLY A 394 -22.47 -22.81 -10.17
CA GLY A 394 -21.48 -22.69 -9.08
C GLY A 394 -21.59 -21.49 -8.13
N LEU A 395 -20.71 -21.46 -7.12
CA LEU A 395 -20.67 -20.52 -5.99
C LEU A 395 -20.51 -19.03 -6.38
N LEU A 396 -19.94 -18.71 -7.56
CA LEU A 396 -19.92 -17.32 -8.09
C LEU A 396 -21.34 -16.75 -8.25
N GLY A 397 -22.32 -17.59 -8.59
CA GLY A 397 -23.75 -17.23 -8.63
C GLY A 397 -24.32 -16.86 -7.25
N ARG A 398 -23.78 -17.42 -6.14
CA ARG A 398 -24.16 -17.03 -4.77
C ARG A 398 -23.62 -15.64 -4.40
N MET A 399 -22.53 -15.19 -5.02
CA MET A 399 -22.02 -13.83 -4.86
C MET A 399 -22.88 -12.79 -5.61
N VAL A 400 -23.58 -13.18 -6.69
CA VAL A 400 -24.52 -12.33 -7.44
C VAL A 400 -25.67 -11.86 -6.56
N GLY A 401 -26.19 -12.73 -5.68
CA GLY A 401 -27.32 -12.42 -4.80
C GLY A 401 -27.02 -11.36 -3.73
N LEU A 402 -25.75 -10.96 -3.56
CA LEU A 402 -25.30 -9.99 -2.56
C LEU A 402 -25.10 -8.57 -3.13
N LEU A 403 -25.03 -8.41 -4.46
CA LEU A 403 -24.77 -7.12 -5.11
C LEU A 403 -26.07 -6.45 -5.54
N ALA A 404 -26.58 -5.55 -4.71
CA ALA A 404 -27.68 -4.68 -5.08
C ALA A 404 -27.19 -3.50 -5.93
N TRP A 405 -27.88 -3.23 -7.04
CA TRP A 405 -27.67 -2.15 -8.01
C TRP A 405 -27.79 -0.70 -7.49
N ARG A 406 -27.84 -0.48 -6.18
CA ARG A 406 -28.22 0.83 -5.65
C ARG A 406 -27.02 1.78 -5.63
N ASN A 407 -27.14 2.86 -6.41
CA ASN A 407 -26.29 4.07 -6.44
C ASN A 407 -24.91 3.92 -7.11
N ILE A 408 -24.86 3.43 -8.37
CA ILE A 408 -23.66 3.49 -9.21
C ILE A 408 -23.72 4.75 -10.08
N GLU A 409 -22.91 5.77 -9.78
CA GLU A 409 -22.92 7.06 -10.46
C GLU A 409 -22.56 6.94 -11.95
N GLU A 410 -21.53 6.15 -12.27
CA GLU A 410 -21.02 5.93 -13.62
C GLU A 410 -22.02 5.17 -14.50
N MET A 411 -22.95 4.42 -13.88
CA MET A 411 -24.04 3.76 -14.59
C MET A 411 -25.21 4.68 -14.90
N ALA A 412 -25.32 5.84 -14.25
CA ALA A 412 -26.39 6.77 -14.53
C ALA A 412 -26.34 7.27 -15.99
N ALA A 413 -25.14 7.55 -16.51
CA ALA A 413 -24.94 7.94 -17.91
C ALA A 413 -25.33 6.83 -18.88
N VAL A 414 -24.83 5.61 -18.67
CA VAL A 414 -25.15 4.46 -19.53
C VAL A 414 -26.66 4.16 -19.52
N MET A 415 -27.30 4.20 -18.36
CA MET A 415 -28.75 3.95 -18.27
C MET A 415 -29.58 5.05 -18.94
N ARG A 416 -29.15 6.32 -18.90
CA ARG A 416 -29.79 7.40 -19.68
C ARG A 416 -29.68 7.14 -21.18
N ILE A 417 -28.49 6.78 -21.67
CA ILE A 417 -28.26 6.46 -23.09
C ILE A 417 -29.09 5.27 -23.54
N VAL A 418 -29.09 4.17 -22.76
CA VAL A 418 -29.88 2.97 -23.04
C VAL A 418 -31.38 3.29 -23.11
N GLY A 419 -31.87 4.14 -22.20
CA GLY A 419 -33.27 4.57 -22.19
C GLY A 419 -33.66 5.45 -23.37
N GLN A 420 -32.77 6.33 -23.83
CA GLN A 420 -32.99 7.21 -24.98
C GLN A 420 -32.80 6.51 -26.33
N ASN A 421 -32.01 5.42 -26.38
CA ASN A 421 -31.63 4.72 -27.60
C ASN A 421 -31.98 3.22 -27.58
N PRO A 422 -33.22 2.81 -27.27
CA PRO A 422 -33.56 1.41 -27.06
C PRO A 422 -33.43 0.56 -28.33
N LYS A 423 -33.31 1.13 -29.53
CA LYS A 423 -33.07 0.39 -30.79
C LYS A 423 -31.59 0.22 -31.11
N ALA A 424 -30.72 1.01 -30.48
CA ALA A 424 -29.28 1.02 -30.70
C ALA A 424 -28.52 0.04 -29.78
N ILE A 425 -29.22 -0.64 -28.86
CA ILE A 425 -28.63 -1.61 -27.92
C ILE A 425 -28.80 -3.02 -28.46
N GLN A 426 -27.78 -3.86 -28.36
CA GLN A 426 -27.86 -5.26 -28.75
C GLN A 426 -28.99 -6.00 -27.99
N PRO A 427 -29.79 -6.85 -28.66
CA PRO A 427 -30.95 -7.51 -28.04
C PRO A 427 -30.63 -8.32 -26.78
N ALA A 428 -29.49 -9.01 -26.77
CA ALA A 428 -29.01 -9.77 -25.62
C ALA A 428 -28.78 -8.87 -24.40
N LEU A 429 -28.23 -7.67 -24.61
CA LEU A 429 -27.96 -6.69 -23.57
C LEU A 429 -29.23 -5.97 -23.10
N GLN A 430 -30.16 -5.65 -24.04
CA GLN A 430 -31.47 -5.11 -23.69
C GLN A 430 -32.26 -6.02 -22.73
N ALA A 431 -32.22 -7.33 -22.97
CA ALA A 431 -32.87 -8.30 -22.09
C ALA A 431 -32.27 -8.20 -20.68
N MET A 432 -30.95 -8.16 -20.54
CA MET A 432 -30.28 -8.06 -19.25
C MET A 432 -30.55 -6.73 -18.51
N PHE A 433 -30.61 -5.60 -19.23
CA PHE A 433 -30.96 -4.29 -18.65
C PHE A 433 -32.39 -4.26 -18.11
N LYS A 434 -33.36 -4.87 -18.81
CA LYS A 434 -34.79 -4.88 -18.39
C LYS A 434 -35.05 -5.65 -17.09
N VAL A 435 -34.26 -6.68 -16.82
CA VAL A 435 -34.35 -7.48 -15.59
C VAL A 435 -33.34 -7.07 -14.51
N GLY A 436 -32.53 -6.02 -14.75
CA GLY A 436 -31.57 -5.52 -13.77
C GLY A 436 -30.42 -6.49 -13.46
N HIS A 437 -29.99 -7.28 -14.44
CA HIS A 437 -29.02 -8.37 -14.23
C HIS A 437 -27.56 -8.05 -14.53
N ILE A 438 -27.23 -6.94 -15.20
CA ILE A 438 -25.83 -6.56 -15.51
C ILE A 438 -25.03 -6.06 -14.28
N THR A 439 -24.32 -6.97 -13.65
CA THR A 439 -23.33 -6.70 -12.59
C THR A 439 -21.93 -7.08 -13.06
N SER A 440 -20.93 -6.72 -12.27
CA SER A 440 -19.55 -7.22 -12.39
C SER A 440 -19.49 -8.73 -12.61
N ILE A 441 -20.31 -9.50 -11.90
CA ILE A 441 -20.32 -10.96 -11.98
C ILE A 441 -20.97 -11.47 -13.27
N THR A 442 -22.05 -10.83 -13.75
CA THR A 442 -22.64 -11.24 -15.03
C THR A 442 -21.78 -10.84 -16.21
N SER A 443 -20.99 -9.76 -16.10
CA SER A 443 -19.94 -9.39 -17.06
C SER A 443 -18.66 -10.23 -16.93
N LEU A 444 -18.67 -11.29 -16.13
CA LEU A 444 -17.62 -12.31 -16.09
C LEU A 444 -18.14 -13.67 -16.58
N ARG A 445 -19.37 -13.71 -17.10
CA ARG A 445 -19.95 -14.91 -17.68
C ARG A 445 -19.33 -15.18 -19.05
N PRO A 446 -18.86 -16.41 -19.33
CA PRO A 446 -18.22 -16.75 -20.60
C PRO A 446 -19.12 -16.58 -21.83
N ASP A 447 -20.45 -16.56 -21.63
CA ASP A 447 -21.45 -16.41 -22.70
C ASP A 447 -21.95 -14.96 -22.86
N GLU A 448 -21.49 -14.02 -22.01
CA GLU A 448 -21.91 -12.63 -22.11
C GLU A 448 -21.20 -11.94 -23.31
N PRO A 449 -21.94 -11.25 -24.21
CA PRO A 449 -21.39 -10.73 -25.46
C PRO A 449 -20.19 -9.80 -25.31
N VAL A 450 -20.21 -8.90 -24.32
CA VAL A 450 -19.10 -7.97 -24.07
C VAL A 450 -17.89 -8.72 -23.51
N THR A 451 -18.10 -9.70 -22.63
CA THR A 451 -17.07 -10.57 -22.09
C THR A 451 -16.37 -11.37 -23.19
N LEU A 452 -17.12 -11.91 -24.15
CA LEU A 452 -16.59 -12.61 -25.32
C LEU A 452 -15.77 -11.71 -26.26
N ALA A 453 -16.09 -10.42 -26.31
CA ALA A 453 -15.30 -9.44 -27.04
C ALA A 453 -14.02 -9.07 -26.27
N ASP A 454 -14.14 -8.84 -24.96
CA ASP A 454 -13.08 -8.38 -24.09
C ASP A 454 -12.05 -9.47 -23.75
N GLU A 455 -12.42 -10.75 -23.67
CA GLU A 455 -11.48 -11.85 -23.41
C GLU A 455 -10.39 -11.99 -24.49
N LYS A 456 -10.63 -11.44 -25.68
CA LYS A 456 -9.68 -11.44 -26.81
C LYS A 456 -8.65 -10.32 -26.70
N LEU A 457 -8.88 -9.35 -25.81
CA LEU A 457 -7.99 -8.20 -25.63
C LEU A 457 -6.77 -8.61 -24.82
N MET A 458 -5.63 -8.75 -25.47
CA MET A 458 -4.36 -9.05 -24.82
C MET A 458 -3.69 -7.76 -24.33
N PRO A 459 -2.85 -7.83 -23.28
CA PRO A 459 -1.96 -6.72 -22.95
C PRO A 459 -1.17 -6.25 -24.18
N ALA A 460 -1.00 -4.94 -24.31
CA ALA A 460 -0.34 -4.33 -25.45
C ALA A 460 1.13 -4.79 -25.59
N PRO A 461 1.69 -4.76 -26.81
CA PRO A 461 3.09 -5.10 -27.04
C PRO A 461 4.03 -4.31 -26.12
N GLY A 462 4.95 -5.01 -25.45
CA GLY A 462 5.88 -4.42 -24.49
C GLY A 462 5.42 -4.46 -23.04
N VAL A 463 4.13 -4.74 -22.77
CA VAL A 463 3.64 -5.02 -21.42
C VAL A 463 3.83 -6.50 -21.12
N ARG A 464 4.69 -6.79 -20.15
CA ARG A 464 4.91 -8.14 -19.62
C ARG A 464 3.77 -8.52 -18.68
N TYR A 465 3.53 -9.82 -18.58
CA TYR A 465 2.59 -10.33 -17.59
C TYR A 465 2.96 -11.72 -17.10
N ASP A 466 2.59 -12.01 -15.85
CA ASP A 466 2.80 -13.26 -15.15
C ASP A 466 1.48 -13.81 -14.61
N THR A 467 1.35 -15.14 -14.53
CA THR A 467 0.14 -15.80 -14.03
C THR A 467 0.45 -16.65 -12.81
N ILE A 468 -0.26 -16.40 -11.71
CA ILE A 468 -0.28 -17.25 -10.51
C ILE A 468 -1.70 -17.80 -10.33
N ALA A 469 -1.89 -19.10 -10.56
CA ALA A 469 -3.18 -19.77 -10.50
C ALA A 469 -3.28 -20.76 -9.34
N GLY A 470 -4.48 -20.87 -8.75
CA GLY A 470 -4.79 -21.85 -7.70
C GLY A 470 -5.47 -23.10 -8.25
N VAL A 471 -5.19 -24.25 -7.65
CA VAL A 471 -5.93 -25.50 -7.89
C VAL A 471 -6.23 -26.18 -6.56
N LEU A 472 -7.48 -26.60 -6.39
CA LEU A 472 -7.90 -27.48 -5.31
C LEU A 472 -8.02 -28.93 -5.81
N PRO A 473 -7.56 -29.93 -5.05
CA PRO A 473 -7.75 -31.32 -5.40
C PRO A 473 -9.23 -31.70 -5.41
N GLY A 474 -9.62 -32.54 -6.37
CA GLY A 474 -10.98 -33.07 -6.46
C GLY A 474 -12.02 -32.12 -7.05
N ILE A 475 -11.60 -30.95 -7.56
CA ILE A 475 -12.48 -30.03 -8.31
C ILE A 475 -12.38 -30.30 -9.80
N THR A 476 -13.53 -30.47 -10.46
CA THR A 476 -13.65 -30.63 -11.92
C THR A 476 -14.63 -29.58 -12.47
N PRO A 477 -14.23 -28.76 -13.46
CA PRO A 477 -12.89 -28.68 -14.04
C PRO A 477 -11.85 -28.18 -12.99
N PRO A 478 -10.55 -28.52 -13.14
CA PRO A 478 -9.52 -28.07 -12.20
C PRO A 478 -9.54 -26.55 -12.03
N GLY A 479 -9.37 -26.08 -10.80
CA GLY A 479 -9.40 -24.65 -10.47
C GLY A 479 -9.38 -24.41 -8.96
N ASP A 480 -9.48 -23.16 -8.55
CA ASP A 480 -9.35 -22.73 -7.15
C ASP A 480 -10.68 -22.74 -6.36
N GLY A 481 -11.71 -23.37 -6.94
CA GLY A 481 -13.09 -23.41 -6.44
C GLY A 481 -14.00 -22.31 -7.00
N TYR A 482 -13.44 -21.28 -7.65
CA TYR A 482 -14.18 -20.16 -8.22
C TYR A 482 -13.83 -19.93 -9.70
N VAL A 483 -12.54 -20.01 -10.01
CA VAL A 483 -11.98 -19.78 -11.33
C VAL A 483 -11.39 -21.10 -11.85
N PRO A 484 -11.90 -21.63 -12.98
CA PRO A 484 -11.27 -22.74 -13.65
C PRO A 484 -9.84 -22.39 -14.05
N LEU A 485 -8.92 -23.34 -13.88
CA LEU A 485 -7.51 -23.19 -14.25
C LEU A 485 -7.37 -22.77 -15.72
N SER A 486 -8.18 -23.32 -16.62
CA SER A 486 -8.18 -22.95 -18.05
C SER A 486 -8.56 -21.49 -18.31
N SER A 487 -9.29 -20.86 -17.40
CA SER A 487 -9.61 -19.43 -17.46
C SER A 487 -8.56 -18.56 -16.75
N ALA A 488 -7.92 -19.10 -15.71
CA ALA A 488 -6.82 -18.42 -15.03
C ALA A 488 -5.58 -18.23 -15.92
N LEU A 489 -5.35 -19.16 -16.85
CA LEU A 489 -4.19 -19.16 -17.72
C LEU A 489 -4.36 -18.24 -18.93
N LEU A 490 -3.40 -17.33 -19.12
CA LEU A 490 -3.30 -16.48 -20.31
C LEU A 490 -2.07 -16.88 -21.14
N PRO A 491 -2.25 -17.22 -22.45
CA PRO A 491 -1.12 -17.51 -23.34
C PRO A 491 -0.13 -16.34 -23.39
N GLY A 492 1.16 -16.63 -23.52
CA GLY A 492 2.21 -15.59 -23.60
C GLY A 492 2.67 -15.02 -22.25
N SER A 493 2.18 -15.56 -21.12
CA SER A 493 2.69 -15.16 -19.80
C SER A 493 4.19 -15.44 -19.69
N THR A 494 4.94 -14.52 -19.13
CA THR A 494 6.40 -14.64 -18.94
C THR A 494 6.72 -15.78 -18.00
N THR A 495 5.99 -15.85 -16.88
CA THR A 495 6.00 -16.98 -15.96
C THR A 495 4.57 -17.44 -15.69
N THR A 496 4.44 -18.73 -15.37
CA THR A 496 3.18 -19.31 -14.92
C THR A 496 3.49 -20.18 -13.71
N LEU A 497 2.90 -19.84 -12.57
CA LEU A 497 2.95 -20.62 -11.35
C LEU A 497 1.56 -21.17 -11.04
N ILE A 498 1.47 -22.48 -10.85
CA ILE A 498 0.25 -23.17 -10.45
C ILE A 498 0.47 -23.73 -9.06
N ILE A 499 -0.32 -23.29 -8.08
CA ILE A 499 -0.18 -23.71 -6.68
C ILE A 499 -1.44 -24.40 -6.16
N ARG A 500 -1.26 -25.25 -5.14
CA ARG A 500 -2.38 -25.85 -4.43
C ARG A 500 -3.02 -24.81 -3.50
N SER A 501 -4.06 -24.14 -3.96
CA SER A 501 -4.74 -23.08 -3.23
C SER A 501 -6.21 -22.98 -3.61
N ASP A 502 -7.02 -22.56 -2.65
CA ASP A 502 -8.31 -21.94 -2.90
C ASP A 502 -8.12 -20.55 -3.55
N HIS A 503 -9.22 -19.81 -3.74
CA HIS A 503 -9.21 -18.48 -4.33
C HIS A 503 -8.46 -17.40 -3.52
N LYS A 504 -7.87 -17.75 -2.37
CA LYS A 504 -7.00 -16.86 -1.57
C LYS A 504 -5.53 -16.96 -2.01
N VAL A 505 -5.27 -17.05 -3.31
CA VAL A 505 -3.92 -17.13 -3.89
C VAL A 505 -2.98 -16.04 -3.37
N PRO A 506 -3.38 -14.75 -3.24
CA PRO A 506 -2.50 -13.71 -2.71
C PRO A 506 -2.00 -13.92 -1.27
N ASP A 507 -2.68 -14.76 -0.50
CA ASP A 507 -2.36 -15.05 0.90
C ASP A 507 -1.33 -16.20 1.04
N ARG A 508 -1.02 -16.90 -0.06
CA ARG A 508 -0.20 -18.12 -0.04
C ARG A 508 1.30 -17.80 -0.06
N PRO A 509 2.12 -18.44 0.80
CA PRO A 509 3.57 -18.22 0.82
C PRO A 509 4.25 -18.42 -0.54
N GLU A 510 3.83 -19.42 -1.30
CA GLU A 510 4.38 -19.74 -2.62
C GLU A 510 4.07 -18.64 -3.64
N ALA A 511 2.84 -18.11 -3.62
CA ALA A 511 2.46 -16.98 -4.47
C ALA A 511 3.22 -15.71 -4.09
N ILE A 512 3.32 -15.42 -2.78
CA ILE A 512 4.08 -14.27 -2.28
C ILE A 512 5.54 -14.36 -2.74
N ALA A 513 6.19 -15.51 -2.55
CA ALA A 513 7.57 -15.72 -2.97
C ALA A 513 7.78 -15.49 -4.48
N ASP A 514 6.83 -15.93 -5.31
CA ASP A 514 6.89 -15.73 -6.76
C ASP A 514 6.68 -14.27 -7.16
N VAL A 515 5.75 -13.55 -6.50
CA VAL A 515 5.61 -12.09 -6.69
C VAL A 515 6.91 -11.36 -6.35
N LEU A 516 7.54 -11.65 -5.19
CA LEU A 516 8.82 -11.02 -4.84
C LEU A 516 9.91 -11.32 -5.87
N LYS A 517 9.93 -12.54 -6.43
CA LYS A 517 10.85 -12.93 -7.50
C LYS A 517 10.60 -12.13 -8.79
N ILE A 518 9.34 -11.99 -9.20
CA ILE A 518 8.94 -11.19 -10.37
C ILE A 518 9.36 -9.73 -10.18
N LEU A 519 9.06 -9.12 -9.02
CA LEU A 519 9.42 -7.73 -8.71
C LEU A 519 10.95 -7.50 -8.73
N ARG A 520 11.75 -8.45 -8.24
CA ARG A 520 13.22 -8.37 -8.34
C ARG A 520 13.71 -8.48 -9.79
N ALA A 521 13.09 -9.34 -10.60
CA ALA A 521 13.43 -9.46 -12.02
C ALA A 521 13.07 -8.17 -12.79
N HIS A 522 11.88 -7.62 -12.53
CA HIS A 522 11.42 -6.36 -13.08
C HIS A 522 12.37 -5.21 -12.72
N ALA A 523 12.78 -5.09 -11.45
CA ALA A 523 13.71 -4.05 -10.99
C ALA A 523 15.06 -4.10 -11.73
N LYS A 524 15.59 -5.30 -11.99
CA LYS A 524 16.84 -5.49 -12.76
C LYS A 524 16.67 -5.04 -14.21
N GLN A 525 15.51 -5.28 -14.81
CA GLN A 525 15.21 -4.88 -16.20
C GLN A 525 15.07 -3.35 -16.34
N ILE A 526 14.45 -2.68 -15.37
CA ILE A 526 14.37 -1.22 -15.37
C ILE A 526 15.78 -0.61 -15.30
N ALA A 527 16.60 -1.07 -14.36
CA ALA A 527 17.97 -0.56 -14.19
C ALA A 527 18.86 -0.76 -15.43
N SER A 528 18.69 -1.88 -16.17
CA SER A 528 19.43 -2.10 -17.41
C SER A 528 18.96 -1.20 -18.56
N THR A 529 17.66 -0.89 -18.61
CA THR A 529 17.10 0.01 -19.63
C THR A 529 17.57 1.45 -19.42
N GLU A 530 17.64 1.89 -18.16
CA GLU A 530 18.15 3.23 -17.79
C GLU A 530 19.65 3.39 -18.11
N SER A 531 20.47 2.38 -17.82
CA SER A 531 21.91 2.44 -18.10
C SER A 531 22.21 2.49 -19.61
N LEU A 532 21.46 1.74 -20.42
CA LEU A 532 21.53 1.80 -21.89
C LEU A 532 21.09 3.17 -22.44
N SER A 533 20.06 3.77 -21.86
CA SER A 533 19.61 5.12 -22.24
C SER A 533 20.60 6.22 -21.84
N ALA A 534 21.35 6.06 -20.74
CA ALA A 534 22.36 7.01 -20.33
C ALA A 534 23.60 6.93 -21.25
N ALA A 535 24.08 5.72 -21.54
CA ALA A 535 25.24 5.50 -22.42
C ALA A 535 25.03 6.02 -23.86
N THR A 536 23.79 5.99 -24.35
CA THR A 536 23.43 6.52 -25.68
C THR A 536 23.33 8.04 -25.72
N LYS A 537 23.09 8.71 -24.59
CA LYS A 537 23.11 10.18 -24.49
C LYS A 537 24.52 10.75 -24.39
N ASP A 538 25.43 10.05 -23.71
CA ASP A 538 26.82 10.50 -23.53
C ASP A 538 27.73 10.19 -24.74
N GLY A 539 27.32 9.28 -25.63
CA GLY A 539 28.03 8.95 -26.88
C GLY A 539 27.68 9.86 -28.06
N GLY A 540 26.91 10.92 -27.85
CA GLY A 540 26.33 11.76 -28.90
C GLY A 540 26.74 13.23 -28.85
N SER A 541 28.03 13.54 -29.06
CA SER A 541 28.48 14.75 -29.77
C SER A 541 29.92 14.57 -30.28
N PRO A 542 30.23 15.02 -31.51
CA PRO A 542 31.50 14.75 -32.21
C PRO A 542 32.71 15.49 -31.64
#